data_AF-A0A7C4WSK2-F1
#
_entry.id   AF-A0A7C4WSK2-F1
#
_cell.length_a   1.000
_cell.length_b   1.000
_cell.length_c   1.000
_cell.angle_alpha   90.00
_cell.angle_beta   90.00
_cell.angle_gamma   90.00
#
_symmetry.space_group_name_H-M   'P 1'
#
loop_
_entity.id
_entity.type
_entity.pdbx_description
1 polymer ?
#
loop_
_entity_poly.entity_id
_entity_poly.type
_entity_poly.pdbx_seq_one_letter_code
_entity_poly.pdbx_strand_id
1 'polypeptide(L)'
;MATEASKFKIGLFVTLGAAIAVSALLALGAVRFFQDTKTYVTYFEESVQGLEPDSLVRYRGVPIGRVHKIRIAPDGKLVEVVLKIDAGVKIEPDMRIRMRMAGITGMKYLEIDRRKDIEKPDVTPVIDFRPSATVIPSNPSDVQEILSAFERVFAQIQQLDVKGISDRLNASLDTLNNLIGRKEWEQTLRNIEKATNSLRDVSAQIQGMLDKPGVEDSLAHAADTLKALSEISSRLNAELANLDLAEQVRRSSAKFDQFMEEGASTARDIRLLALEEEDSLSSLVENLRRTTEALNNLILSLRDNPSQLLFAQPPQPTREE
;
A
#
# COMPACT_ATOMS: atom_id res chain seq x y z
N MET A 1 78.09 40.39 16.25
CA MET A 1 77.53 40.07 17.58
C MET A 1 76.10 40.57 17.61
N ALA A 2 75.10 39.68 17.59
CA ALA A 2 73.70 40.08 17.70
C ALA A 2 73.47 40.57 19.13
N THR A 3 73.28 41.88 19.29
CA THR A 3 73.00 42.53 20.58
C THR A 3 71.75 41.92 21.20
N GLU A 4 71.80 41.63 22.50
CA GLU A 4 70.72 41.07 23.34
C GLU A 4 69.34 41.70 23.05
N ALA A 5 69.32 43.00 22.74
CA ALA A 5 68.12 43.75 22.37
C ALA A 5 67.41 43.23 21.10
N SER A 6 68.12 42.61 20.15
CA SER A 6 67.54 42.03 18.93
C SER A 6 66.81 40.71 19.22
N LYS A 7 67.36 39.87 20.10
CA LYS A 7 66.73 38.61 20.52
C LYS A 7 65.44 38.85 21.29
N PHE A 8 65.40 39.86 22.16
CA PHE A 8 64.18 40.25 22.88
C PHE A 8 63.07 40.72 21.94
N LYS A 9 63.40 41.55 20.94
CA LYS A 9 62.42 42.04 19.94
C LYS A 9 61.79 40.90 19.13
N ILE A 10 62.60 39.90 18.75
CA ILE A 10 62.11 38.71 18.03
C ILE A 10 61.21 37.86 18.94
N GLY A 11 61.61 37.62 20.18
CA GLY A 11 60.79 36.90 21.15
C GLY A 11 59.44 37.58 21.41
N LEU A 12 59.44 38.92 21.54
CA LEU A 12 58.21 39.70 21.69
C LEU A 12 57.29 39.59 20.46
N PHE A 13 57.87 39.67 19.25
CA PHE A 13 57.11 39.54 18.00
C PHE A 13 56.46 38.17 17.86
N VAL A 14 57.21 37.09 18.12
CA VAL A 14 56.69 35.72 18.06
C VAL A 14 55.60 35.50 19.10
N THR A 15 55.80 36.00 20.32
CA THR A 15 54.80 35.88 21.41
C THR A 15 53.51 36.64 21.07
N LEU A 16 53.62 37.86 20.54
CA LEU A 16 52.47 38.66 20.14
C LEU A 16 51.73 38.04 18.95
N GLY A 17 52.48 37.53 17.96
CA GLY A 17 51.93 36.81 16.82
C GLY A 17 51.17 35.54 17.25
N ALA A 18 51.74 34.76 18.17
CA ALA A 18 51.07 33.59 18.74
C ALA A 18 49.81 33.97 19.52
N ALA A 19 49.85 35.05 20.33
CA ALA A 19 48.68 35.53 21.06
C ALA A 19 47.55 35.98 20.12
N ILE A 20 47.87 36.66 19.02
CA ILE A 20 46.89 37.04 17.99
C ILE A 20 46.32 35.81 17.30
N ALA A 21 47.16 34.83 16.93
CA ALA A 21 46.71 33.59 16.30
C ALA A 21 45.75 32.79 17.20
N VAL A 22 46.10 32.64 18.48
CA VAL A 22 45.22 32.00 19.48
C VAL A 22 43.92 32.78 19.65
N SER A 23 43.99 34.11 19.73
CA SER A 23 42.80 34.97 19.85
C SER A 23 41.89 34.85 18.63
N ALA A 24 42.45 34.77 17.41
CA ALA A 24 41.70 34.58 16.18
C ALA A 24 41.02 33.21 16.12
N LEU A 25 41.71 32.13 16.54
CA LEU A 25 41.12 30.79 16.64
C LEU A 25 39.96 30.75 17.64
N LEU A 26 40.13 31.36 18.81
CA LEU A 26 39.07 31.46 19.82
C LEU A 26 37.87 32.29 19.31
N ALA A 27 38.13 33.42 18.63
CA ALA A 27 37.08 34.25 18.05
C ALA A 27 36.28 33.51 16.98
N LEU A 28 36.95 32.79 16.07
CA LEU A 28 36.29 31.98 15.04
C LEU A 28 35.44 30.85 15.65
N GLY A 29 35.90 30.23 16.74
CA GLY A 29 35.12 29.24 17.48
C GLY A 29 33.90 29.86 18.17
N ALA A 30 34.05 31.06 18.74
CA ALA A 30 33.00 31.75 19.47
C ALA A 30 31.87 32.27 18.57
N VAL A 31 32.16 32.72 17.34
CA VAL A 31 31.14 33.22 16.40
C VAL A 31 30.04 32.19 16.13
N ARG A 32 30.33 30.89 16.16
CA ARG A 32 29.30 29.83 16.04
C ARG A 32 28.38 29.73 17.27
N PHE A 33 28.80 30.21 18.43
CA PHE A 33 28.03 30.17 19.67
C PHE A 33 27.18 31.44 19.92
N PHE A 34 27.54 32.57 19.30
CA PHE A 34 26.84 33.85 19.47
C PHE A 34 25.64 34.06 18.53
N GLN A 35 24.94 32.99 18.15
CA GLN A 35 23.66 33.10 17.46
C GLN A 35 22.54 33.25 18.49
N ASP A 36 21.82 34.38 18.44
CA ASP A 36 20.61 34.61 19.25
C ASP A 36 19.57 33.56 18.88
N THR A 37 19.43 32.55 19.74
CA THR A 37 18.54 31.41 19.53
C THR A 37 17.57 31.28 20.70
N LYS A 38 16.34 30.92 20.39
CA LYS A 38 15.30 30.56 21.36
C LYS A 38 15.23 29.04 21.48
N THR A 39 15.11 28.57 22.71
CA THR A 39 14.99 27.14 23.00
C THR A 39 13.53 26.69 22.94
N TYR A 40 13.27 25.63 22.20
CA TYR A 40 11.99 24.95 22.12
C TYR A 40 12.19 23.46 22.38
N VAL A 41 11.11 22.76 22.70
CA VAL A 41 11.10 21.31 22.81
C VAL A 41 9.96 20.72 21.98
N THR A 42 10.17 19.51 21.49
CA THR A 42 9.14 18.69 20.88
C THR A 42 9.25 17.27 21.44
N TYR A 43 8.15 16.54 21.40
CA TYR A 43 8.06 15.18 21.92
C TYR A 43 7.58 14.26 20.81
N PHE A 44 8.23 13.10 20.64
CA PHE A 44 7.83 12.09 19.67
C PHE A 44 7.48 10.77 20.38
N GLU A 45 6.41 10.12 19.95
CA GLU A 45 6.03 8.75 20.36
C GLU A 45 6.78 7.67 19.55
N GLU A 46 7.24 8.03 18.35
CA GLU A 46 7.96 7.16 17.42
C GLU A 46 9.48 7.20 17.64
N SER A 47 10.18 6.25 17.02
CA SER A 47 11.65 6.20 17.01
C SER A 47 12.24 7.48 16.38
N VAL A 48 13.15 8.12 17.13
CA VAL A 48 13.96 9.24 16.63
C VAL A 48 15.27 8.79 15.97
N GLN A 49 15.44 7.49 15.70
CA GLN A 49 16.64 6.97 15.07
C GLN A 49 16.94 7.69 13.74
N GLY A 50 18.21 7.98 13.47
CA GLY A 50 18.62 8.81 12.33
C GLY A 50 18.51 10.31 12.57
N LEU A 51 17.88 10.76 13.66
CA LEU A 51 17.98 12.14 14.12
C LEU A 51 19.17 12.27 15.08
N GLU A 52 20.07 13.20 14.78
CA GLU A 52 21.30 13.41 15.56
C GLU A 52 21.34 14.82 16.18
N PRO A 53 22.14 15.02 17.22
CA PRO A 53 22.53 16.37 17.61
C PRO A 53 23.11 17.13 16.41
N ASP A 54 22.75 18.40 16.27
CA ASP A 54 23.07 19.28 15.14
C ASP A 54 22.26 19.05 13.83
N SER A 55 21.36 18.07 13.79
CA SER A 55 20.39 17.91 12.68
C SER A 55 19.61 19.21 12.43
N LEU A 56 19.35 19.51 11.16
CA LEU A 56 18.68 20.75 10.76
C LEU A 56 17.20 20.77 11.18
N VAL A 57 16.75 21.93 11.65
CA VAL A 57 15.33 22.27 11.77
C VAL A 57 14.98 23.20 10.64
N ARG A 58 14.04 22.81 9.79
CA ARG A 58 13.63 23.57 8.61
C ARG A 58 12.19 24.04 8.75
N TYR A 59 11.88 25.20 8.20
CA TYR A 59 10.52 25.61 7.92
C TYR A 59 10.33 25.58 6.40
N ARG A 60 9.49 24.66 5.92
CA ARG A 60 9.23 24.48 4.47
C ARG A 60 10.52 24.45 3.62
N GLY A 61 11.48 23.63 4.04
CA GLY A 61 12.79 23.51 3.37
C GLY A 61 13.85 24.56 3.74
N VAL A 62 13.50 25.68 4.39
CA VAL A 62 14.47 26.71 4.80
C VAL A 62 15.03 26.41 6.19
N PRO A 63 16.36 26.31 6.41
CA PRO A 63 16.92 26.08 7.74
C PRO A 63 16.64 27.29 8.64
N ILE A 64 16.06 27.03 9.82
CA ILE A 64 15.69 28.03 10.82
C ILE A 64 16.24 27.72 12.22
N GLY A 65 16.97 26.62 12.35
CA GLY A 65 17.47 26.14 13.63
C GLY A 65 18.12 24.77 13.53
N ARG A 66 18.45 24.22 14.70
CA ARG A 66 19.12 22.92 14.85
C ARG A 66 18.64 22.17 16.08
N VAL A 67 18.75 20.85 16.01
CA VAL A 67 18.57 19.96 17.16
C VAL A 67 19.76 20.15 18.10
N HIS A 68 19.49 20.52 19.34
CA HIS A 68 20.53 20.72 20.35
C HIS A 68 20.82 19.46 21.14
N LYS A 69 19.79 18.76 21.61
CA LYS A 69 19.90 17.54 22.41
C LYS A 69 18.67 16.65 22.21
N ILE A 70 18.87 15.35 22.37
CA ILE A 70 17.82 14.33 22.34
C ILE A 70 17.90 13.58 23.67
N ARG A 71 16.75 13.38 24.34
CA ARG A 71 16.64 12.74 25.65
C ARG A 71 15.34 11.95 25.75
N ILE A 72 15.28 11.01 26.68
CA ILE A 72 14.01 10.38 27.05
C ILE A 72 13.23 11.36 27.93
N ALA A 73 11.94 11.51 27.68
CA ALA A 73 11.06 12.37 28.46
C ALA A 73 10.81 11.79 29.87
N PRO A 74 10.33 12.60 30.84
CA PRO A 74 10.12 12.15 32.21
C PRO A 74 9.17 10.97 32.39
N ASP A 75 8.23 10.78 31.45
CA ASP A 75 7.28 9.65 31.45
C ASP A 75 7.91 8.32 31.02
N GLY A 76 9.14 8.36 30.48
CA GLY A 76 9.84 7.21 29.94
C GLY A 76 9.28 6.68 28.61
N LYS A 77 8.25 7.31 28.05
CA LYS A 77 7.55 6.87 26.82
C LYS A 77 7.87 7.76 25.64
N LEU A 78 7.89 9.08 25.85
CA LEU A 78 8.17 10.04 24.80
C LEU A 78 9.67 10.31 24.68
N VAL A 79 10.11 10.66 23.49
CA VAL A 79 11.46 11.19 23.25
C VAL A 79 11.39 12.71 23.17
N GLU A 80 12.07 13.37 24.10
CA GLU A 80 12.25 14.82 24.12
C GLU A 80 13.36 15.24 23.16
N VAL A 81 13.05 16.09 22.20
CA VAL A 81 14.03 16.73 21.32
C VAL A 81 14.07 18.22 21.61
N VAL A 82 15.23 18.69 22.06
CA VAL A 82 15.50 20.09 22.38
C VAL A 82 16.02 20.79 21.13
N LEU A 83 15.38 21.89 20.77
CA LEU A 83 15.64 22.66 19.56
C LEU A 83 16.19 24.03 19.91
N LYS A 84 17.14 24.51 19.10
CA LYS A 84 17.55 25.91 19.07
C LYS A 84 17.12 26.51 17.74
N ILE A 85 16.17 27.44 17.80
CA ILE A 85 15.59 28.11 16.62
C ILE A 85 16.03 29.58 16.65
N ASP A 86 16.35 30.14 15.50
CA ASP A 86 16.78 31.53 15.36
C ASP A 86 15.76 32.50 15.97
N ALA A 87 16.21 33.49 16.75
CA ALA A 87 15.32 34.37 17.50
C ALA A 87 14.38 35.22 16.62
N GLY A 88 14.74 35.41 15.34
CA GLY A 88 13.93 36.10 14.33
C GLY A 88 12.73 35.29 13.81
N VAL A 89 12.66 33.99 14.11
CA VAL A 89 11.56 33.12 13.68
C VAL A 89 10.51 33.04 14.79
N LYS A 90 9.27 33.43 14.46
CA LYS A 90 8.12 33.32 15.36
C LYS A 90 7.41 32.00 15.12
N ILE A 91 7.34 31.16 16.16
CA ILE A 91 6.57 29.92 16.14
C ILE A 91 5.12 30.24 16.53
N GLU A 92 4.17 29.90 15.67
CA GLU A 92 2.73 30.09 15.89
C GLU A 92 2.05 28.81 16.42
N PRO A 93 0.91 28.90 17.11
CA PRO A 93 0.24 27.73 17.70
C PRO A 93 -0.28 26.69 16.68
N ASP A 94 -0.47 27.09 15.42
CA ASP A 94 -0.88 26.23 14.30
C ASP A 94 0.30 25.48 13.66
N MET A 95 1.53 25.80 14.06
CA MET A 95 2.72 25.15 13.55
C MET A 95 2.89 23.78 14.20
N ARG A 96 3.28 22.81 13.39
CA ARG A 96 3.56 21.44 13.79
C ARG A 96 4.92 21.06 13.28
N ILE A 97 5.66 20.31 14.09
CA ILE A 97 6.96 19.77 13.71
C ILE A 97 6.81 18.30 13.35
N ARG A 98 7.46 17.88 12.28
CA ARG A 98 7.48 16.48 11.88
C ARG A 98 8.88 16.05 11.50
N MET A 99 9.15 14.78 11.68
CA MET A 99 10.42 14.20 11.29
C MET A 99 10.36 13.78 9.83
N ARG A 100 11.40 14.12 9.06
CA ARG A 100 11.53 13.77 7.65
C ARG A 100 12.89 13.12 7.40
N MET A 101 12.93 12.20 6.44
CA MET A 101 14.18 11.61 5.98
C MET A 101 14.91 12.54 5.02
N ALA A 102 16.22 12.64 5.20
CA ALA A 102 17.17 13.34 4.34
C ALA A 102 17.89 12.29 3.46
N GLY A 103 17.35 12.05 2.27
CA GLY A 103 17.93 11.08 1.34
C GLY A 103 17.65 9.62 1.73
N ILE A 104 18.44 8.71 1.19
CA ILE A 104 18.24 7.25 1.31
C ILE A 104 19.01 6.59 2.47
N THR A 105 19.93 7.32 3.11
CA THR A 105 20.84 6.79 4.14
C THR A 105 20.21 6.75 5.55
N GLY A 106 18.88 6.92 5.67
CA GLY A 106 18.20 6.92 6.97
C GLY A 106 18.40 8.16 7.84
N MET A 107 19.22 9.13 7.43
CA MET A 107 19.39 10.38 8.18
C MET A 107 18.07 11.16 8.24
N LYS A 108 17.76 11.76 9.38
CA LYS A 108 16.53 12.52 9.59
C LYS A 108 16.81 13.97 9.93
N TYR A 109 15.86 14.83 9.59
CA TYR A 109 15.80 16.23 9.98
C TYR A 109 14.38 16.57 10.44
N LEU A 110 14.24 17.72 11.10
CA LEU A 110 12.94 18.19 11.55
C LEU A 110 12.42 19.26 10.61
N GLU A 111 11.16 19.13 10.21
CA GLU A 111 10.46 20.12 9.40
C GLU A 111 9.27 20.67 10.18
N ILE A 112 9.19 21.99 10.29
CA ILE A 112 8.06 22.74 10.79
C ILE A 112 7.21 23.15 9.59
N ASP A 113 5.91 22.85 9.64
CA ASP A 113 4.90 23.35 8.71
C ASP A 113 3.66 23.78 9.48
N ARG A 114 2.78 24.53 8.81
CA ARG A 114 1.48 24.88 9.38
C ARG A 114 0.51 23.74 9.16
N ARG A 115 -0.36 23.55 10.14
CA ARG A 115 -1.51 22.67 10.02
C ARG A 115 -2.38 23.10 8.83
N LYS A 116 -2.44 22.25 7.79
CA LYS A 116 -3.22 22.55 6.57
C LYS A 116 -4.72 22.42 6.76
N ASP A 117 -5.14 21.55 7.68
CA ASP A 117 -6.53 21.17 7.89
C ASP A 117 -6.85 21.26 9.38
N ILE A 118 -7.59 22.30 9.75
CA ILE A 118 -7.92 22.58 11.15
C ILE A 118 -9.07 21.66 11.63
N GLU A 119 -9.86 21.12 10.70
CA GLU A 119 -11.04 20.29 10.98
C GLU A 119 -10.67 18.86 11.37
N LYS A 120 -9.55 18.34 10.88
CA LYS A 120 -9.04 17.04 11.31
C LYS A 120 -8.72 17.05 12.81
N PRO A 121 -8.75 15.91 13.52
CA PRO A 121 -8.23 15.83 14.88
C PRO A 121 -6.74 16.14 14.94
N ASP A 122 -6.27 16.74 16.03
CA ASP A 122 -4.83 16.88 16.27
C ASP A 122 -4.27 15.54 16.74
N VAL A 123 -3.19 15.10 16.13
CA VAL A 123 -2.55 13.78 16.38
C VAL A 123 -1.23 13.94 17.13
N THR A 124 -1.05 15.07 17.81
CA THR A 124 0.10 15.30 18.69
C THR A 124 0.03 14.40 19.92
N PRO A 125 1.18 13.87 20.39
CA PRO A 125 1.29 13.16 21.65
C PRO A 125 0.70 13.92 22.83
N VAL A 126 0.03 13.20 23.73
CA VAL A 126 -0.47 13.77 24.98
C VAL A 126 0.68 13.89 25.97
N ILE A 127 0.94 15.10 26.47
CA ILE A 127 2.00 15.39 27.42
C ILE A 127 1.37 15.57 28.81
N ASP A 128 1.60 14.62 29.71
CA ASP A 128 1.05 14.60 31.08
C ASP A 128 2.06 15.10 32.14
N PHE A 129 3.24 15.56 31.72
CA PHE A 129 4.30 16.10 32.57
C PHE A 129 4.63 17.57 32.23
N ARG A 130 5.43 18.22 33.07
CA ARG A 130 5.86 19.60 32.85
C ARG A 130 6.99 19.67 31.80
N PRO A 131 6.80 20.34 30.64
CA PRO A 131 7.84 20.47 29.62
C PRO A 131 9.03 21.32 30.09
N SER A 132 10.22 21.05 29.54
CA SER A 132 11.43 21.78 29.89
C SER A 132 11.59 23.14 29.20
N ALA A 133 10.86 23.38 28.11
CA ALA A 133 10.76 24.66 27.40
C ALA A 133 9.40 24.80 26.70
N THR A 134 9.22 25.85 25.90
CA THR A 134 8.04 26.02 25.05
C THR A 134 7.92 24.86 24.07
N VAL A 135 6.76 24.20 24.08
CA VAL A 135 6.50 23.01 23.25
C VAL A 135 6.09 23.43 21.84
N ILE A 136 6.71 22.82 20.83
CA ILE A 136 6.20 22.78 19.47
C ILE A 136 5.53 21.41 19.30
N PRO A 137 4.20 21.35 19.08
CA PRO A 137 3.50 20.07 18.94
C PRO A 137 4.02 19.30 17.72
N SER A 138 4.24 18.00 17.88
CA SER A 138 4.69 17.12 16.81
C SER A 138 3.54 16.46 16.06
N ASN A 139 3.80 16.09 14.82
CA ASN A 139 3.00 15.17 14.03
C ASN A 139 3.81 13.91 13.73
N PRO A 140 3.13 12.76 13.50
CA PRO A 140 3.78 11.55 13.01
C PRO A 140 4.61 11.80 11.74
N SER A 141 5.73 11.10 11.63
CA SER A 141 6.55 11.07 10.43
C SER A 141 5.77 10.52 9.23
N ASP A 142 6.24 10.84 8.02
CA ASP A 142 5.65 10.31 6.78
C ASP A 142 5.65 8.75 6.79
N VAL A 143 6.69 8.13 7.36
CA VAL A 143 6.82 6.68 7.47
C VAL A 143 5.79 6.10 8.44
N GLN A 144 5.63 6.71 9.63
CA GLN A 144 4.64 6.27 10.61
C GLN A 144 3.20 6.43 10.09
N GLU A 145 2.93 7.49 9.31
CA GLU A 145 1.63 7.71 8.68
C GLU A 145 1.30 6.60 7.66
N ILE A 146 2.27 6.22 6.82
CA ILE A 146 2.17 5.11 5.88
C ILE A 146 1.96 3.78 6.63
N LEU A 147 2.75 3.52 7.67
CA LEU A 147 2.64 2.31 8.49
C LEU A 147 1.25 2.21 9.13
N SER A 148 0.77 3.29 9.74
CA SER A 148 -0.55 3.34 10.37
C SER A 148 -1.67 3.16 9.35
N ALA A 149 -1.51 3.70 8.13
CA ALA A 149 -2.46 3.49 7.04
C ALA A 149 -2.48 2.02 6.59
N PHE A 150 -1.31 1.41 6.49
CA PHE A 150 -1.19 -0.01 6.16
C PHE A 150 -1.79 -0.90 7.24
N GLU A 151 -1.51 -0.65 8.52
CA GLU A 151 -2.10 -1.40 9.63
C GLU A 151 -3.63 -1.35 9.61
N ARG A 152 -4.22 -0.18 9.30
CA ARG A 152 -5.67 -0.06 9.13
C ARG A 152 -6.21 -0.93 7.99
N VAL A 153 -5.57 -0.90 6.82
CA VAL A 153 -5.96 -1.71 5.66
C VAL A 153 -5.78 -3.20 5.97
N PHE A 154 -4.66 -3.57 6.58
CA PHE A 154 -4.36 -4.95 6.94
C PHE A 154 -5.35 -5.49 7.98
N ALA A 155 -5.69 -4.69 9.00
CA ALA A 155 -6.73 -5.03 9.97
C ALA A 155 -8.10 -5.24 9.30
N GLN A 156 -8.43 -4.45 8.27
CA GLN A 156 -9.65 -4.66 7.47
C GLN A 156 -9.59 -5.98 6.67
N ILE A 157 -8.43 -6.31 6.09
CA ILE A 157 -8.25 -7.58 5.35
C ILE A 157 -8.30 -8.78 6.29
N GLN A 158 -7.73 -8.70 7.49
CA GLN A 158 -7.79 -9.79 8.48
C GLN A 158 -9.20 -10.07 8.99
N GLN A 159 -10.09 -9.07 8.95
CA GLN A 159 -11.51 -9.26 9.26
C GLN A 159 -12.26 -10.02 8.16
N LEU A 160 -11.70 -10.13 6.96
CA LEU A 160 -12.22 -11.02 5.93
C LEU A 160 -11.85 -12.45 6.31
N ASP A 161 -12.86 -13.32 6.42
CA ASP A 161 -12.68 -14.74 6.66
C ASP A 161 -12.17 -15.44 5.39
N VAL A 162 -10.90 -15.20 5.05
CA VAL A 162 -10.26 -15.74 3.85
C VAL A 162 -10.32 -17.26 3.84
N LYS A 163 -10.19 -17.87 5.03
CA LYS A 163 -10.33 -19.32 5.20
C LYS A 163 -11.75 -19.77 4.92
N GLY A 164 -12.76 -19.10 5.49
CA GLY A 164 -14.16 -19.39 5.19
C GLY A 164 -14.53 -19.15 3.72
N ILE A 165 -13.92 -18.17 3.05
CA ILE A 165 -14.09 -17.96 1.60
C ILE A 165 -13.49 -19.14 0.83
N SER A 166 -12.26 -19.54 1.14
CA SER A 166 -11.58 -20.69 0.51
C SER A 166 -12.30 -22.02 0.77
N ASP A 167 -12.73 -22.27 2.01
CA ASP A 167 -13.48 -23.48 2.38
C ASP A 167 -14.83 -23.53 1.66
N ARG A 168 -15.53 -22.39 1.55
CA ARG A 168 -16.78 -22.29 0.77
C ARG A 168 -16.53 -22.45 -0.72
N LEU A 169 -15.40 -21.96 -1.24
CA LEU A 169 -15.00 -22.13 -2.64
C LEU A 169 -14.73 -23.61 -2.95
N ASN A 170 -13.95 -24.28 -2.09
CA ASN A 170 -13.61 -25.69 -2.23
C ASN A 170 -14.86 -26.59 -2.07
N ALA A 171 -15.72 -26.29 -1.11
CA ALA A 171 -17.00 -26.98 -0.98
C ALA A 171 -17.91 -26.77 -2.21
N SER A 172 -17.87 -25.58 -2.81
CA SER A 172 -18.59 -25.28 -4.05
C SER A 172 -18.01 -26.05 -5.24
N LEU A 173 -16.68 -26.17 -5.32
CA LEU A 173 -15.97 -26.96 -6.33
C LEU A 173 -16.30 -28.45 -6.23
N ASP A 174 -16.26 -29.02 -5.03
CA ASP A 174 -16.64 -30.41 -4.79
C ASP A 174 -18.10 -30.67 -5.17
N THR A 175 -18.97 -29.68 -4.95
CA THR A 175 -20.38 -29.76 -5.35
C THR A 175 -20.54 -29.76 -6.87
N LEU A 176 -19.80 -28.92 -7.60
CA LEU A 176 -19.79 -28.88 -9.06
C LEU A 176 -19.23 -30.16 -9.67
N ASN A 177 -18.14 -30.68 -9.12
CA ASN A 177 -17.50 -31.91 -9.61
C ASN A 177 -18.44 -33.12 -9.47
N ASN A 178 -19.21 -33.14 -8.37
CA ASN A 178 -20.25 -34.16 -8.13
C ASN A 178 -21.53 -33.98 -8.96
N LEU A 179 -21.78 -32.81 -9.57
CA LEU A 179 -22.90 -32.59 -10.49
C LEU A 179 -22.57 -33.08 -11.90
N ILE A 180 -21.34 -32.86 -12.35
CA ILE A 180 -20.85 -33.31 -13.66
C ILE A 180 -20.76 -34.85 -13.71
N GLY A 181 -20.50 -35.51 -12.59
CA GLY A 181 -20.44 -36.97 -12.46
C GLY A 181 -21.79 -37.69 -12.24
N ARG A 182 -22.92 -36.97 -12.23
CA ARG A 182 -24.25 -37.56 -11.95
C ARG A 182 -24.97 -38.03 -13.22
N LYS A 183 -25.72 -39.14 -13.11
CA LYS A 183 -26.50 -39.74 -14.21
C LYS A 183 -27.47 -38.75 -14.84
N GLU A 184 -27.98 -37.79 -14.08
CA GLU A 184 -28.93 -36.77 -14.48
C GLU A 184 -28.31 -35.71 -15.40
N TRP A 185 -27.02 -35.39 -15.22
CA TRP A 185 -26.30 -34.49 -16.13
C TRP A 185 -26.04 -35.17 -17.46
N GLU A 186 -25.61 -36.44 -17.43
CA GLU A 186 -25.54 -37.23 -18.66
C GLU A 186 -26.92 -37.40 -19.32
N GLN A 187 -28.00 -37.55 -18.54
CA GLN A 187 -29.37 -37.62 -19.05
C GLN A 187 -29.76 -36.32 -19.75
N THR A 188 -29.38 -35.18 -19.18
CA THR A 188 -29.64 -33.85 -19.71
C THR A 188 -28.87 -33.63 -21.01
N LEU A 189 -27.57 -33.98 -21.05
CA LEU A 189 -26.76 -33.94 -22.26
C LEU A 189 -27.33 -34.87 -23.35
N ARG A 190 -27.72 -36.10 -23.00
CA ARG A 190 -28.41 -37.03 -23.92
C ARG A 190 -29.75 -36.50 -24.42
N ASN A 191 -30.51 -35.79 -23.59
CA ASN A 191 -31.79 -35.20 -24.00
C ASN A 191 -31.58 -33.99 -24.91
N ILE A 192 -30.55 -33.18 -24.67
CA ILE A 192 -30.13 -32.09 -25.56
C ILE A 192 -29.65 -32.65 -26.90
N GLU A 193 -28.88 -33.74 -26.88
CA GLU A 193 -28.46 -34.44 -28.10
C GLU A 193 -29.65 -34.98 -28.89
N LYS A 194 -30.60 -35.66 -28.21
CA LYS A 194 -31.84 -36.15 -28.84
C LYS A 194 -32.70 -35.02 -29.41
N ALA A 195 -32.84 -33.91 -28.68
CA ALA A 195 -33.55 -32.74 -29.16
C ALA A 195 -32.86 -32.13 -30.39
N THR A 196 -31.53 -32.06 -30.38
CA THR A 196 -30.72 -31.56 -31.51
C THR A 196 -30.88 -32.45 -32.74
N ASN A 197 -30.86 -33.77 -32.56
CA ASN A 197 -31.06 -34.71 -33.66
C ASN A 197 -32.49 -34.62 -34.22
N SER A 198 -33.49 -34.53 -33.34
CA SER A 198 -34.89 -34.34 -33.76
C SER A 198 -35.10 -33.03 -34.54
N LEU A 199 -34.44 -31.94 -34.10
CA LEU A 199 -34.47 -30.67 -34.82
C LEU A 199 -33.80 -30.75 -36.19
N ARG A 200 -32.69 -31.50 -36.32
CA ARG A 200 -32.03 -31.74 -37.60
C ARG A 200 -32.92 -32.54 -38.55
N ASP A 201 -33.61 -33.55 -38.04
CA ASP A 201 -34.52 -34.38 -38.82
C ASP A 201 -35.74 -33.60 -39.33
N VAL A 202 -36.35 -32.78 -38.45
CA VAL A 202 -37.45 -31.88 -38.83
C VAL A 202 -36.98 -30.84 -39.86
N SER A 203 -35.78 -30.27 -39.67
CA SER A 203 -35.20 -29.33 -40.63
C SER A 203 -35.01 -29.97 -42.01
N ALA A 204 -34.47 -31.19 -42.08
CA ALA A 204 -34.29 -31.91 -43.34
C ALA A 204 -35.61 -32.25 -44.03
N GLN A 205 -36.64 -32.61 -43.25
CA GLN A 205 -37.97 -32.92 -43.77
C GLN A 205 -38.66 -31.68 -44.36
N ILE A 206 -38.54 -30.52 -43.71
CA ILE A 206 -39.08 -29.26 -44.21
C ILE A 206 -38.33 -28.81 -45.46
N GLN A 207 -37.01 -28.98 -45.51
CA GLN A 207 -36.21 -28.64 -46.68
C GLN A 207 -36.60 -29.47 -47.92
N GLY A 208 -36.89 -30.76 -47.76
CA GLY A 208 -37.42 -31.61 -48.84
C GLY A 208 -38.88 -31.33 -49.23
N MET A 209 -39.64 -30.61 -48.41
CA MET A 209 -40.98 -30.13 -48.75
C MET A 209 -40.95 -28.80 -49.52
N LEU A 210 -39.96 -27.96 -49.25
CA LEU A 210 -39.72 -26.69 -49.96
C LEU A 210 -39.33 -26.87 -51.43
N ASP A 211 -38.80 -28.05 -51.80
CA ASP A 211 -38.51 -28.41 -53.20
C ASP A 211 -39.78 -28.73 -54.02
N LYS A 212 -40.98 -28.68 -53.40
CA LYS A 212 -42.26 -28.90 -54.09
C LYS A 212 -42.97 -27.55 -54.34
N PRO A 213 -43.44 -27.29 -55.57
CA PRO A 213 -44.07 -26.01 -55.93
C PRO A 213 -45.42 -25.80 -55.22
N GLY A 214 -45.66 -24.59 -54.71
CA GLY A 214 -46.97 -24.14 -54.20
C GLY A 214 -47.11 -23.97 -52.68
N VAL A 215 -46.02 -23.92 -51.92
CA VAL A 215 -46.05 -23.74 -50.45
C VAL A 215 -44.97 -22.76 -49.96
N GLU A 216 -44.59 -21.79 -50.82
CA GLU A 216 -43.35 -21.02 -50.66
C GLU A 216 -43.30 -20.16 -49.37
N ASP A 217 -44.34 -19.40 -49.01
CA ASP A 217 -44.18 -18.33 -48.02
C ASP A 217 -44.19 -18.79 -46.54
N SER A 218 -45.04 -19.77 -46.18
CA SER A 218 -45.15 -20.21 -44.78
C SER A 218 -44.08 -21.24 -44.38
N LEU A 219 -43.62 -22.06 -45.33
CA LEU A 219 -42.53 -23.01 -45.06
C LEU A 219 -41.16 -22.33 -45.07
N ALA A 220 -40.97 -21.24 -45.82
CA ALA A 220 -39.72 -20.48 -45.81
C ALA A 220 -39.41 -19.90 -44.42
N HIS A 221 -40.39 -19.25 -43.77
CA HIS A 221 -40.23 -18.72 -42.41
C HIS A 221 -40.02 -19.82 -41.35
N ALA A 222 -40.64 -20.98 -41.52
CA ALA A 222 -40.42 -22.14 -40.65
C ALA A 222 -39.00 -22.68 -40.82
N ALA A 223 -38.48 -22.77 -42.04
CA ALA A 223 -37.12 -23.19 -42.32
C ALA A 223 -36.07 -22.23 -41.75
N ASP A 224 -36.29 -20.92 -41.87
CA ASP A 224 -35.39 -19.90 -41.29
C ASP A 224 -35.36 -19.98 -39.75
N THR A 225 -36.52 -20.16 -39.12
CA THR A 225 -36.62 -20.31 -37.66
C THR A 225 -35.91 -21.58 -37.18
N LEU A 226 -36.07 -22.70 -37.90
CA LEU A 226 -35.38 -23.95 -37.58
C LEU A 226 -33.88 -23.88 -37.81
N LYS A 227 -33.44 -23.17 -38.85
CA LYS A 227 -32.01 -22.92 -39.09
C LYS A 227 -31.41 -22.12 -37.94
N ALA A 228 -32.06 -21.03 -37.52
CA ALA A 228 -31.62 -20.24 -36.37
C ALA A 228 -31.57 -21.08 -35.09
N LEU A 229 -32.56 -21.95 -34.86
CA LEU A 229 -32.58 -22.84 -33.69
C LEU A 229 -31.47 -23.90 -33.74
N SER A 230 -31.19 -24.46 -34.92
CA SER A 230 -30.07 -25.40 -35.13
C SER A 230 -28.72 -24.74 -34.90
N GLU A 231 -28.53 -23.49 -35.34
CA GLU A 231 -27.31 -22.73 -35.10
C GLU A 231 -27.11 -22.43 -33.60
N ILE A 232 -28.18 -22.06 -32.88
CA ILE A 232 -28.15 -21.87 -31.42
C ILE A 232 -27.79 -23.19 -30.72
N SER A 233 -28.39 -24.30 -31.12
CA SER A 233 -28.13 -25.62 -30.53
C SER A 233 -26.69 -26.09 -30.74
N SER A 234 -26.14 -25.85 -31.94
CA SER A 234 -24.74 -26.17 -32.26
C SER A 234 -23.76 -25.35 -31.40
N ARG A 235 -24.05 -24.05 -31.23
CA ARG A 235 -23.26 -23.17 -30.34
C ARG A 235 -23.35 -23.61 -28.89
N LEU A 236 -24.53 -23.94 -28.39
CA LEU A 236 -24.73 -24.44 -27.03
C LEU A 236 -23.91 -25.72 -26.78
N ASN A 237 -23.89 -26.65 -27.74
CA ASN A 237 -23.12 -27.88 -27.62
C ASN A 237 -21.60 -27.62 -27.60
N ALA A 238 -21.11 -26.67 -28.40
CA ALA A 238 -19.71 -26.25 -28.41
C ALA A 238 -19.33 -25.50 -27.11
N GLU A 239 -20.24 -24.71 -26.55
CA GLU A 239 -20.06 -24.01 -25.27
C GLU A 239 -19.99 -25.01 -24.10
N LEU A 240 -20.90 -25.99 -24.07
CA LEU A 240 -20.96 -27.05 -23.06
C LEU A 240 -19.75 -27.99 -23.11
N ALA A 241 -19.19 -28.24 -24.29
CA ALA A 241 -17.96 -29.02 -24.44
C ALA A 241 -16.71 -28.28 -23.93
N ASN A 242 -16.75 -26.94 -23.85
CA ASN A 242 -15.62 -26.09 -23.45
C ASN A 242 -15.78 -25.46 -22.06
N LEU A 243 -16.90 -25.67 -21.38
CA LEU A 243 -17.16 -25.19 -20.01
C LEU A 243 -16.42 -26.05 -18.98
N ASP A 244 -15.10 -25.89 -18.91
CA ASP A 244 -14.29 -26.41 -17.79
C ASP A 244 -14.30 -25.42 -16.62
N LEU A 245 -15.49 -25.29 -16.01
CA LEU A 245 -15.73 -24.42 -14.87
C LEU A 245 -14.79 -24.77 -13.70
N ALA A 246 -14.46 -26.06 -13.55
CA ALA A 246 -13.56 -26.55 -12.51
C ALA A 246 -12.14 -26.01 -12.71
N GLU A 247 -11.60 -26.05 -13.93
CA GLU A 247 -10.29 -25.48 -14.23
C GLU A 247 -10.28 -23.95 -14.13
N GLN A 248 -11.35 -23.26 -14.52
CA GLN A 248 -11.44 -21.80 -14.43
C GLN A 248 -11.46 -21.32 -12.97
N VAL A 249 -12.22 -22.00 -12.10
CA VAL A 249 -12.24 -21.71 -10.66
C VAL A 249 -10.93 -22.13 -10.00
N ARG A 250 -10.31 -23.26 -10.38
CA ARG A 250 -8.99 -23.66 -9.87
C ARG A 250 -7.91 -22.62 -10.19
N ARG A 251 -7.92 -22.08 -11.42
CA ARG A 251 -7.01 -20.99 -11.82
C ARG A 251 -7.28 -19.70 -11.06
N SER A 252 -8.55 -19.37 -10.82
CA SER A 252 -8.91 -18.19 -10.02
C SER A 252 -8.49 -18.34 -8.55
N SER A 253 -8.67 -19.52 -7.96
CA SER A 253 -8.21 -19.84 -6.61
C SER A 253 -6.69 -19.70 -6.52
N ALA A 254 -5.93 -20.28 -7.46
CA ALA A 254 -4.48 -20.16 -7.47
C ALA A 254 -3.99 -18.70 -7.59
N LYS A 255 -4.64 -17.88 -8.41
CA LYS A 255 -4.35 -16.43 -8.50
C LYS A 255 -4.65 -15.69 -7.19
N PHE A 256 -5.71 -16.10 -6.49
CA PHE A 256 -6.08 -15.52 -5.21
C PHE A 256 -5.10 -15.94 -4.10
N ASP A 257 -4.70 -17.21 -4.06
CA ASP A 257 -3.69 -17.72 -3.13
C ASP A 257 -2.35 -16.98 -3.32
N GLN A 258 -1.93 -16.78 -4.57
CA GLN A 258 -0.74 -15.99 -4.91
C GLN A 258 -0.86 -14.55 -4.41
N PHE A 259 -1.99 -13.87 -4.64
CA PHE A 259 -2.23 -12.52 -4.12
C PHE A 259 -2.15 -12.46 -2.59
N MET A 260 -2.71 -13.47 -1.90
CA MET A 260 -2.65 -13.55 -0.44
C MET A 260 -1.21 -13.75 0.07
N GLU A 261 -0.42 -14.58 -0.60
CA GLU A 261 0.99 -14.81 -0.25
C GLU A 261 1.84 -13.54 -0.45
N GLU A 262 1.67 -12.85 -1.58
CA GLU A 262 2.35 -11.58 -1.88
C GLU A 262 1.91 -10.44 -0.96
N GLY A 263 0.63 -10.39 -0.59
CA GLY A 263 0.12 -9.46 0.42
C GLY A 263 0.73 -9.73 1.81
N ALA A 264 0.87 -11.01 2.18
CA ALA A 264 1.48 -11.40 3.45
C ALA A 264 3.00 -11.13 3.50
N SER A 265 3.74 -11.27 2.38
CA SER A 265 5.15 -10.86 2.32
C SER A 265 5.28 -9.33 2.43
N THR A 266 4.47 -8.57 1.72
CA THR A 266 4.44 -7.10 1.81
C THR A 266 4.14 -6.63 3.25
N ALA A 267 3.20 -7.28 3.94
CA ALA A 267 2.88 -6.96 5.33
C ALA A 267 4.07 -7.20 6.28
N ARG A 268 4.85 -8.26 6.04
CA ARG A 268 6.07 -8.53 6.81
C ARG A 268 7.13 -7.47 6.56
N ASP A 269 7.36 -7.10 5.30
CA ASP A 269 8.35 -6.09 4.94
C ASP A 269 8.03 -4.70 5.50
N ILE A 270 6.76 -4.31 5.49
CA ILE A 270 6.31 -3.05 6.12
C ILE A 270 6.59 -3.08 7.63
N ARG A 271 6.41 -4.23 8.27
CA ARG A 271 6.77 -4.40 9.69
C ARG A 271 8.28 -4.34 9.92
N LEU A 272 9.10 -4.87 9.01
CA LEU A 272 10.56 -4.77 9.10
C LEU A 272 11.05 -3.32 8.89
N LEU A 273 10.39 -2.55 8.02
CA LEU A 273 10.62 -1.11 7.90
C LEU A 273 10.27 -0.34 9.17
N ALA A 274 9.21 -0.74 9.87
CA ALA A 274 8.86 -0.17 11.17
C ALA A 274 9.94 -0.44 12.23
N LEU A 275 10.72 -1.51 12.05
CA LEU A 275 11.88 -1.84 12.87
C LEU A 275 13.18 -1.17 12.36
N GLU A 276 13.07 -0.28 11.36
CA GLU A 276 14.15 0.56 10.81
C GLU A 276 15.38 -0.22 10.32
N GLU A 277 15.15 -1.40 9.72
CA GLU A 277 16.22 -2.22 9.14
C GLU A 277 16.68 -1.66 7.78
N GLU A 278 17.98 -1.45 7.58
CA GLU A 278 18.57 -0.70 6.46
C GLU A 278 18.23 -1.28 5.06
N ASP A 279 18.00 -2.60 4.97
CA ASP A 279 17.79 -3.32 3.70
C ASP A 279 16.30 -3.47 3.30
N SER A 280 15.39 -3.07 4.19
CA SER A 280 13.95 -3.36 4.07
C SER A 280 13.19 -2.49 3.06
N LEU A 281 13.77 -1.36 2.63
CA LEU A 281 13.11 -0.44 1.70
C LEU A 281 13.15 -0.97 0.26
N SER A 282 14.27 -1.59 -0.13
CA SER A 282 14.42 -2.23 -1.43
C SER A 282 13.48 -3.43 -1.58
N SER A 283 13.36 -4.25 -0.52
CA SER A 283 12.47 -5.40 -0.52
C SER A 283 11.00 -4.97 -0.52
N LEU A 284 10.64 -3.92 0.24
CA LEU A 284 9.28 -3.39 0.23
C LEU A 284 8.87 -2.91 -1.16
N VAL A 285 9.71 -2.13 -1.83
CA VAL A 285 9.39 -1.60 -3.17
C VAL A 285 9.14 -2.74 -4.16
N GLU A 286 9.96 -3.79 -4.11
CA GLU A 286 9.78 -4.97 -4.97
C GLU A 286 8.52 -5.76 -4.62
N ASN A 287 8.23 -5.97 -3.33
CA ASN A 287 7.02 -6.68 -2.90
C ASN A 287 5.73 -5.89 -3.17
N LEU A 288 5.77 -4.56 -3.03
CA LEU A 288 4.67 -3.67 -3.44
C LEU A 288 4.44 -3.74 -4.95
N ARG A 289 5.51 -3.77 -5.76
CA ARG A 289 5.40 -3.92 -7.21
C ARG A 289 4.71 -5.24 -7.57
N ARG A 290 5.15 -6.36 -6.97
CA ARG A 290 4.54 -7.69 -7.17
C ARG A 290 3.07 -7.72 -6.75
N THR A 291 2.76 -7.25 -5.54
CA THR A 291 1.38 -7.20 -5.03
C THR A 291 0.47 -6.34 -5.91
N THR A 292 1.00 -5.22 -6.44
CA THR A 292 0.26 -4.36 -7.38
C THR A 292 0.04 -5.07 -8.71
N GLU A 293 1.01 -5.82 -9.21
CA GLU A 293 0.88 -6.65 -10.41
C GLU A 293 -0.16 -7.76 -10.20
N ALA A 294 -0.12 -8.47 -9.07
CA ALA A 294 -1.12 -9.48 -8.72
C ALA A 294 -2.53 -8.88 -8.57
N LEU A 295 -2.66 -7.71 -7.93
CA LEU A 295 -3.92 -6.99 -7.83
C LEU A 295 -4.45 -6.58 -9.21
N ASN A 296 -3.58 -6.03 -10.07
CA ASN A 296 -3.96 -5.64 -11.43
C ASN A 296 -4.40 -6.86 -12.25
N ASN A 297 -3.69 -7.98 -12.12
CA ASN A 297 -4.06 -9.25 -12.76
C ASN A 297 -5.40 -9.78 -12.25
N LEU A 298 -5.70 -9.61 -10.95
CA LEU A 298 -6.98 -9.96 -10.36
C LEU A 298 -8.09 -9.06 -10.90
N ILE A 299 -7.89 -7.74 -10.91
CA ILE A 299 -8.86 -6.76 -11.42
C ILE A 299 -9.16 -7.00 -12.91
N LEU A 300 -8.14 -7.26 -13.74
CA LEU A 300 -8.33 -7.61 -15.14
C LEU A 300 -9.13 -8.91 -15.28
N SER A 301 -8.82 -9.93 -14.47
CA SER A 301 -9.57 -11.19 -14.45
C SER A 301 -11.05 -10.99 -14.07
N LEU A 302 -11.33 -10.06 -13.14
CA LEU A 302 -12.68 -9.70 -12.71
C LEU A 302 -13.44 -8.86 -13.75
N ARG A 303 -12.74 -7.94 -14.42
CA ARG A 303 -13.31 -7.08 -15.47
C ARG A 303 -13.69 -7.88 -16.71
N ASP A 304 -12.89 -8.87 -17.07
CA ASP A 304 -13.12 -9.67 -18.27
C ASP A 304 -14.21 -10.74 -18.06
N ASN A 305 -14.54 -11.11 -16.81
CA ASN A 305 -15.61 -12.06 -16.47
C ASN A 305 -16.45 -11.63 -15.22
N PRO A 306 -17.19 -10.52 -15.26
CA PRO A 306 -17.91 -9.97 -14.10
C PRO A 306 -19.10 -10.82 -13.64
N SER A 307 -19.60 -11.72 -14.49
CA SER A 307 -20.74 -12.60 -14.20
C SER A 307 -20.42 -13.72 -13.20
N GLN A 308 -19.16 -14.06 -12.96
CA GLN A 308 -18.78 -15.13 -12.01
C GLN A 308 -19.01 -14.75 -10.53
N LEU A 309 -19.02 -13.46 -10.21
CA LEU A 309 -19.24 -12.97 -8.84
C LEU A 309 -20.72 -12.70 -8.52
N LEU A 310 -21.52 -12.40 -9.55
CA LEU A 310 -22.94 -12.02 -9.39
C LEU A 310 -23.92 -13.17 -9.68
N PHE A 311 -23.47 -14.26 -10.33
CA PHE A 311 -24.33 -15.39 -10.71
C PHE A 311 -23.88 -16.76 -10.18
N ALA A 312 -23.15 -16.82 -9.07
CA ALA A 312 -23.11 -18.04 -8.25
C ALA A 312 -24.51 -18.24 -7.63
N GLN A 313 -25.46 -18.74 -8.42
CA GLN A 313 -26.81 -18.99 -7.95
C GLN A 313 -26.81 -20.14 -6.93
N PRO A 314 -27.53 -19.98 -5.80
CA PRO A 314 -27.57 -20.97 -4.74
C PRO A 314 -28.35 -22.20 -5.20
N PRO A 315 -28.00 -23.43 -4.76
CA PRO A 315 -28.88 -24.56 -5.01
C PRO A 315 -30.15 -24.43 -4.14
N GLN A 316 -31.29 -24.76 -4.75
CA GLN A 316 -32.63 -24.76 -4.14
C GLN A 316 -32.78 -25.84 -3.06
N PRO A 317 -33.68 -25.61 -2.08
CA PRO A 317 -33.75 -26.43 -0.87
C PRO A 317 -34.31 -27.83 -1.15
N THR A 318 -33.65 -28.82 -0.57
CA THR A 318 -34.11 -30.21 -0.53
C THR A 318 -35.47 -30.29 0.18
N ARG A 319 -36.51 -30.82 -0.47
CA ARG A 319 -37.73 -31.28 0.21
C ARG A 319 -37.56 -32.76 0.55
N GLU A 320 -37.81 -33.05 1.82
CA GLU A 320 -37.81 -34.37 2.44
C GLU A 320 -38.80 -35.32 1.76
N GLU A 321 -38.34 -36.52 1.41
CA GLU A 321 -39.11 -37.77 1.45
C GLU A 321 -38.26 -38.85 2.13
#